data_AF-A0A0F8XBM8-F1
#
_entry.id   AF-A0A0F8XBM8-F1
#
_cell.length_a   1.000
_cell.length_b   1.000
_cell.length_c   1.000
_cell.angle_alpha   90.00
_cell.angle_beta   90.00
_cell.angle_gamma   90.00
#
_symmetry.space_group_name_H-M   'P 1'
#
loop_
_entity.id
_entity.type
_entity.pdbx_description
1 polymer ?
#
loop_
_entity_poly.entity_id
_entity_poly.type
_entity_poly.pdbx_seq_one_letter_code
_entity_poly.pdbx_strand_id
1 'polypeptide(L)'
;TELRTGTSFRFGSQESACWRLGNIKDNDVAVAEAVAASAAYPVFFPAIDRDFNFKKNEECETKRAILSDGGIYENLGVSCLLPGRNPRYSSNVFNLDYIISCNAGYGMFDGKSVPFDIVTRLKQTAETTMRKAQDSVMKDLHHYKTSGKIKGFILPYLGQQDKSLPLFWPDFVTRDEINYPTNFRPMKEKDLHRLSTRGEQLTRLLLDYYCPEL
;
A
#
# COMPACT_ATOMS: atom_id res chain seq x y z
N THR A 1 -5.88 -5.06 -7.14
CA THR A 1 -7.34 -4.78 -7.19
C THR A 1 -8.00 -5.64 -8.23
N GLU A 2 -9.13 -6.29 -7.93
CA GLU A 2 -9.93 -7.01 -8.94
C GLU A 2 -10.98 -6.05 -9.53
N LEU A 3 -10.86 -5.76 -10.82
CA LEU A 3 -11.59 -4.69 -11.49
C LEU A 3 -13.06 -5.01 -11.75
N ARG A 4 -13.43 -6.29 -11.95
CA ARG A 4 -14.82 -6.66 -12.28
C ARG A 4 -15.74 -6.48 -11.09
N THR A 5 -15.22 -6.72 -9.90
CA THR A 5 -15.97 -6.69 -8.64
C THR A 5 -15.66 -5.44 -7.81
N GLY A 6 -14.60 -4.70 -8.15
CA GLY A 6 -14.14 -3.54 -7.37
C GLY A 6 -13.63 -3.94 -5.98
N THR A 7 -13.09 -5.15 -5.84
CA THR A 7 -12.69 -5.70 -4.54
C THR A 7 -11.18 -5.87 -4.41
N SER A 8 -10.71 -5.94 -3.16
CA SER A 8 -9.33 -6.28 -2.88
C SER A 8 -9.03 -7.72 -3.29
N PHE A 9 -8.05 -7.88 -4.17
CA PHE A 9 -7.36 -9.14 -4.39
C PHE A 9 -6.03 -9.06 -3.66
N ARG A 10 -5.75 -10.00 -2.76
CA ARG A 10 -4.53 -10.01 -1.95
C ARG A 10 -3.72 -11.26 -2.28
N PHE A 11 -2.44 -11.07 -2.49
CA PHE A 11 -1.47 -12.16 -2.56
C PHE A 11 -0.76 -12.26 -1.22
N GLY A 12 -0.55 -13.48 -0.75
CA GLY A 12 0.09 -13.74 0.52
C GLY A 12 0.87 -15.05 0.49
N SER A 13 1.84 -15.20 1.39
CA SER A 13 2.63 -16.42 1.50
C SER A 13 1.81 -17.63 1.96
N GLN A 14 0.82 -17.40 2.81
CA GLN A 14 -0.09 -18.45 3.29
C GLN A 14 -1.31 -18.64 2.39
N GLU A 15 -1.88 -17.53 1.92
CA GLU A 15 -3.06 -17.55 1.05
C GLU A 15 -3.11 -16.32 0.15
N SER A 16 -3.57 -16.54 -1.07
CA SER A 16 -3.92 -15.51 -2.03
C SER A 16 -5.42 -15.60 -2.32
N ALA A 17 -6.13 -14.49 -2.21
CA ALA A 17 -7.58 -14.54 -2.17
C ALA A 17 -8.27 -13.23 -2.55
N CYS A 18 -9.52 -13.39 -2.96
CA CYS A 18 -10.50 -12.32 -3.12
C CYS A 18 -11.80 -12.80 -2.49
N TRP A 19 -12.37 -12.05 -1.55
CA TRP A 19 -13.56 -12.49 -0.80
C TRP A 19 -14.77 -12.85 -1.70
N ARG A 20 -14.89 -12.22 -2.88
CA ARG A 20 -15.91 -12.55 -3.88
C ARG A 20 -15.62 -13.88 -4.57
N LEU A 21 -14.38 -14.08 -5.03
CA LEU A 21 -14.00 -15.23 -5.86
C LEU A 21 -13.65 -16.48 -5.03
N GLY A 22 -13.06 -16.30 -3.86
CA GLY A 22 -12.53 -17.36 -2.99
C GLY A 22 -11.02 -17.23 -2.80
N ASN A 23 -10.41 -18.30 -2.31
CA ASN A 23 -8.96 -18.42 -2.16
C ASN A 23 -8.40 -19.15 -3.37
N ILE A 24 -7.23 -18.74 -3.88
CA ILE A 24 -6.51 -19.52 -4.89
C ILE A 24 -6.18 -20.88 -4.28
N LYS A 25 -6.60 -21.94 -4.97
CA LYS A 25 -6.36 -23.32 -4.56
C LYS A 25 -4.85 -23.56 -4.45
N ASP A 26 -4.44 -24.18 -3.34
CA ASP A 26 -3.05 -24.51 -3.03
C ASP A 26 -2.08 -23.30 -3.05
N ASN A 27 -2.63 -22.08 -3.00
CA ASN A 27 -1.89 -20.83 -3.18
C ASN A 27 -0.99 -20.83 -4.44
N ASP A 28 -1.45 -21.49 -5.51
CA ASP A 28 -0.71 -21.66 -6.76
C ASP A 28 -0.68 -20.35 -7.57
N VAL A 29 0.26 -19.48 -7.21
CA VAL A 29 0.54 -18.23 -7.90
C VAL A 29 2.03 -17.92 -7.84
N ALA A 30 2.62 -17.59 -8.98
CA ALA A 30 4.01 -17.17 -9.03
C ALA A 30 4.17 -15.79 -8.35
N VAL A 31 5.21 -15.63 -7.54
CA VAL A 31 5.54 -14.31 -6.94
C VAL A 31 5.69 -13.23 -8.01
N ALA A 32 6.30 -13.57 -9.16
CA ALA A 32 6.43 -12.65 -10.29
C ALA A 32 5.07 -12.17 -10.82
N GLU A 33 4.06 -13.04 -10.86
CA GLU A 33 2.71 -12.69 -11.29
C GLU A 33 2.01 -11.79 -10.24
N ALA A 34 2.13 -12.13 -8.96
CA ALA A 34 1.62 -11.29 -7.88
C ALA A 34 2.22 -9.88 -7.90
N VAL A 35 3.54 -9.77 -8.12
CA VAL A 35 4.25 -8.49 -8.25
C VAL A 35 3.78 -7.73 -9.50
N ALA A 36 3.68 -8.40 -10.65
CA ALA A 36 3.21 -7.77 -11.88
C ALA A 36 1.78 -7.23 -11.74
N ALA A 37 0.88 -8.02 -11.11
CA ALA A 37 -0.50 -7.60 -10.86
C ALA A 37 -0.56 -6.39 -9.91
N SER A 38 0.30 -6.38 -8.88
CA SER A 38 0.37 -5.27 -7.93
C SER A 38 0.92 -3.97 -8.52
N ALA A 39 1.71 -4.04 -9.59
CA ALA A 39 2.33 -2.90 -10.27
C ALA A 39 1.62 -2.48 -11.57
N ALA A 40 0.50 -3.12 -11.93
CA ALA A 40 -0.24 -2.87 -13.16
C ALA A 40 -1.07 -1.57 -13.08
N TYR A 41 -0.39 -0.42 -12.97
CA TYR A 41 -0.99 0.90 -12.81
C TYR A 41 -1.86 1.26 -14.03
N PRO A 42 -3.17 1.55 -13.85
CA PRO A 42 -4.14 1.64 -14.95
C PRO A 42 -3.81 2.61 -16.07
N VAL A 43 -3.06 3.68 -15.76
CA VAL A 43 -2.73 4.72 -16.73
C VAL A 43 -1.65 4.25 -17.70
N PHE A 44 -0.74 3.38 -17.26
CA PHE A 44 0.43 2.97 -18.04
C PHE A 44 0.42 1.50 -18.46
N PHE A 45 -0.28 0.64 -17.73
CA PHE A 45 -0.27 -0.79 -17.96
C PHE A 45 -1.67 -1.37 -18.15
N PRO A 46 -1.80 -2.40 -19.02
CA PRO A 46 -3.03 -3.16 -19.10
C PRO A 46 -3.28 -3.92 -17.80
N ALA A 47 -4.55 -4.19 -17.51
CA ALA A 47 -4.90 -5.12 -16.46
C ALA A 47 -4.41 -6.53 -16.79
N ILE A 48 -4.00 -7.28 -15.77
CA ILE A 48 -3.69 -8.69 -15.88
C ILE A 48 -4.99 -9.48 -15.92
N ASP A 49 -5.14 -10.28 -16.95
CA ASP A 49 -6.33 -11.08 -17.20
C ASP A 49 -5.99 -12.57 -17.14
N ARG A 50 -6.53 -13.25 -16.12
CA ARG A 50 -6.10 -14.58 -15.73
C ARG A 50 -7.25 -15.41 -15.17
N ASP A 51 -7.23 -16.68 -15.50
CA ASP A 51 -8.08 -17.68 -14.86
C ASP A 51 -7.31 -18.35 -13.72
N PHE A 52 -7.91 -18.36 -12.53
CA PHE A 52 -7.37 -19.06 -11.36
C PHE A 52 -8.37 -20.11 -10.89
N ASN A 53 -7.85 -21.18 -10.30
CA ASN A 53 -8.67 -22.16 -9.59
C ASN A 53 -8.94 -21.63 -8.18
N PHE A 54 -10.18 -21.25 -7.89
CA PHE A 54 -10.57 -20.78 -6.57
C PHE A 54 -11.24 -21.89 -5.76
N LYS A 55 -11.01 -21.90 -4.46
CA LYS A 55 -11.72 -22.69 -3.47
C LYS A 55 -12.61 -21.77 -2.63
N LYS A 56 -13.91 -22.09 -2.54
CA LYS A 56 -14.87 -21.36 -1.70
C LYS A 56 -15.97 -22.31 -1.22
N ASN A 57 -16.21 -22.38 0.09
CA ASN A 57 -17.22 -23.25 0.69
C ASN A 57 -17.17 -24.70 0.16
N GLU A 58 -15.96 -25.29 0.16
CA GLU A 58 -15.64 -26.65 -0.33
C GLU A 58 -15.68 -26.85 -1.86
N GLU A 59 -16.28 -25.93 -2.61
CA GLU A 59 -16.29 -25.97 -4.07
C GLU A 59 -14.98 -25.43 -4.66
N CYS A 60 -14.47 -26.10 -5.69
CA CYS A 60 -13.36 -25.63 -6.50
C CYS A 60 -13.88 -25.25 -7.88
N GLU A 61 -13.65 -24.00 -8.29
CA GLU A 61 -14.14 -23.46 -9.55
C GLU A 61 -13.08 -22.59 -10.20
N THR A 62 -12.86 -22.77 -11.49
CA THR A 62 -11.98 -21.90 -12.28
C THR A 62 -12.73 -20.61 -12.60
N LYS A 63 -12.19 -19.47 -12.17
CA LYS A 63 -12.78 -18.14 -12.43
C LYS A 63 -11.76 -17.18 -13.00
N ARG A 64 -12.24 -16.32 -13.89
CA ARG A 64 -11.49 -15.20 -14.45
C ARG A 64 -11.40 -14.03 -13.48
N ALA A 65 -10.19 -13.59 -13.18
CA ALA A 65 -9.88 -12.39 -12.42
C ALA A 65 -9.20 -11.36 -13.33
N ILE A 66 -9.67 -10.10 -13.28
CA ILE A 66 -9.05 -8.99 -13.99
C ILE A 66 -8.38 -8.09 -12.94
N LEU A 67 -7.05 -8.15 -12.89
CA LEU A 67 -6.24 -7.56 -11.85
C LEU A 67 -5.55 -6.29 -12.32
N SER A 68 -5.57 -5.27 -11.48
CA SER A 68 -4.79 -4.05 -11.67
C SER A 68 -4.17 -3.63 -10.33
N ASP A 69 -3.38 -2.57 -10.36
CA ASP A 69 -2.59 -2.06 -9.23
C ASP A 69 -3.39 -2.00 -7.91
N GLY A 70 -2.73 -2.39 -6.81
CA GLY A 70 -3.32 -2.43 -5.47
C GLY A 70 -3.71 -1.04 -4.95
N GLY A 71 -2.96 -0.01 -5.34
CA GLY A 71 -3.16 1.38 -4.94
C GLY A 71 -4.51 1.95 -5.37
N ILE A 72 -5.14 1.40 -6.42
CA ILE A 72 -6.52 1.76 -6.82
C ILE A 72 -7.49 1.49 -5.68
N TYR A 73 -7.32 0.37 -4.98
CA TYR A 73 -8.16 0.00 -3.85
C TYR A 73 -7.66 0.68 -2.58
N GLU A 74 -6.39 0.50 -2.25
CA GLU A 74 -5.80 1.02 -1.01
C GLU A 74 -4.26 0.97 -1.09
N ASN A 75 -3.60 2.14 -1.05
CA ASN A 75 -2.17 2.28 -1.37
C ASN A 75 -1.22 2.14 -0.17
N LEU A 76 -1.70 2.15 1.08
CA LEU A 76 -0.91 1.87 2.28
C LEU A 76 -0.85 0.37 2.60
N GLY A 77 -1.73 -0.45 2.02
CA GLY A 77 -1.76 -1.89 2.25
C GLY A 77 -2.17 -2.30 3.67
N VAL A 78 -2.70 -1.38 4.47
CA VAL A 78 -3.06 -1.65 5.88
C VAL A 78 -4.44 -2.27 6.03
N SER A 79 -5.30 -2.24 5.01
CA SER A 79 -6.70 -2.69 5.12
C SER A 79 -6.89 -4.14 5.59
N CYS A 80 -5.93 -5.04 5.35
CA CYS A 80 -5.93 -6.41 5.88
C CYS A 80 -5.40 -6.51 7.32
N LEU A 81 -4.61 -5.53 7.76
CA LEU A 81 -3.97 -5.47 9.07
C LEU A 81 -4.87 -4.83 10.14
N LEU A 82 -5.95 -4.16 9.71
CA LEU A 82 -6.88 -3.49 10.61
C LEU A 82 -7.63 -4.50 11.50
N PRO A 83 -7.81 -4.19 12.80
CA PRO A 83 -8.51 -5.06 13.73
C PRO A 83 -10.01 -5.14 13.42
N GLY A 84 -10.67 -6.21 13.89
CA GLY A 84 -12.12 -6.39 13.78
C GLY A 84 -12.59 -7.02 12.47
N ARG A 85 -11.68 -7.46 11.60
CA ARG A 85 -12.03 -8.29 10.44
C ARG A 85 -12.41 -9.69 10.89
N ASN A 86 -13.45 -10.26 10.28
CA ASN A 86 -13.91 -11.61 10.59
C ASN A 86 -13.32 -12.60 9.56
N PRO A 87 -12.53 -13.60 9.98
CA PRO A 87 -11.90 -14.56 9.07
C PRO A 87 -12.91 -15.42 8.30
N ARG A 88 -14.16 -15.53 8.77
CA ARG A 88 -15.23 -16.23 8.06
C ARG A 88 -15.63 -15.55 6.75
N TYR A 89 -15.48 -14.23 6.67
CA TYR A 89 -15.95 -13.42 5.54
C TYR A 89 -14.83 -12.66 4.83
N SER A 90 -13.61 -12.71 5.36
CA SER A 90 -12.45 -11.97 4.86
C SER A 90 -11.24 -12.88 4.81
N SER A 91 -10.48 -12.78 3.73
CA SER A 91 -9.14 -13.34 3.65
C SER A 91 -8.11 -12.39 4.27
N ASN A 92 -6.92 -12.94 4.54
CA ASN A 92 -5.73 -12.26 5.02
C ASN A 92 -6.04 -11.42 6.27
N VAL A 93 -6.65 -12.08 7.27
CA VAL A 93 -7.00 -11.46 8.55
C VAL A 93 -5.90 -11.76 9.55
N PHE A 94 -5.35 -10.71 10.14
CA PHE A 94 -4.30 -10.81 11.13
C PHE A 94 -4.75 -10.15 12.44
N ASN A 95 -4.29 -10.70 13.57
CA ASN A 95 -4.44 -10.07 14.88
C ASN A 95 -3.09 -9.51 15.30
N LEU A 96 -2.91 -8.20 15.15
CA LEU A 96 -1.62 -7.52 15.31
C LEU A 96 -1.72 -6.45 16.40
N ASP A 97 -0.69 -6.38 17.24
CA ASP A 97 -0.54 -5.33 18.23
C ASP A 97 0.01 -4.03 17.64
N TYR A 98 0.89 -4.14 16.64
CA TYR A 98 1.57 -3.01 16.01
C TYR A 98 1.46 -3.09 14.49
N ILE A 99 1.32 -1.93 13.86
CA ILE A 99 1.27 -1.80 12.40
C ILE A 99 2.38 -0.84 11.95
N ILE A 100 3.27 -1.30 11.08
CA ILE A 100 4.27 -0.44 10.42
C ILE A 100 3.93 -0.42 8.94
N SER A 101 3.64 0.76 8.39
CA SER A 101 3.24 0.91 6.99
C SER A 101 4.00 2.05 6.33
N CYS A 102 4.93 1.71 5.44
CA CYS A 102 5.76 2.68 4.73
C CYS A 102 4.98 3.40 3.63
N ASN A 103 5.00 4.72 3.66
CA ASN A 103 4.35 5.57 2.66
C ASN A 103 5.41 6.23 1.77
N ALA A 104 5.36 5.93 0.48
CA ALA A 104 6.28 6.48 -0.53
C ALA A 104 5.70 7.67 -1.30
N GLY A 105 4.56 8.25 -0.88
CA GLY A 105 3.92 9.36 -1.58
C GLY A 105 4.77 10.64 -1.66
N TYR A 106 4.57 11.44 -2.72
CA TYR A 106 5.35 12.67 -2.97
C TYR A 106 4.99 13.89 -2.11
N GLY A 107 3.92 13.82 -1.33
CA GLY A 107 3.52 14.89 -0.42
C GLY A 107 2.31 15.62 -0.93
N MET A 108 2.15 16.87 -0.55
CA MET A 108 1.07 17.72 -1.07
C MET A 108 1.31 17.99 -2.55
N PHE A 109 0.22 18.13 -3.32
CA PHE A 109 0.32 18.61 -4.70
C PHE A 109 0.99 19.98 -4.71
N ASP A 110 1.94 20.19 -5.61
CA ASP A 110 2.70 21.44 -5.72
C ASP A 110 1.90 22.57 -6.40
N GLY A 111 0.66 22.29 -6.83
CA GLY A 111 -0.23 23.23 -7.49
C GLY A 111 0.17 23.61 -8.91
N LYS A 112 1.21 22.99 -9.48
CA LYS A 112 1.73 23.34 -10.81
C LYS A 112 1.00 22.62 -11.94
N SER A 113 0.33 21.50 -11.64
CA SER A 113 -0.46 20.74 -12.62
C SER A 113 -1.77 21.46 -12.94
N VAL A 114 -2.02 21.75 -14.21
CA VAL A 114 -3.29 22.28 -14.72
C VAL A 114 -4.00 21.19 -15.52
N PRO A 115 -4.95 20.44 -14.92
CA PRO A 115 -5.64 19.36 -15.60
C PRO A 115 -6.72 19.92 -16.54
N PHE A 116 -6.37 20.10 -17.80
CA PHE A 116 -7.26 20.73 -18.80
C PHE A 116 -8.09 19.70 -19.58
N ASP A 117 -7.43 18.71 -20.17
CA ASP A 117 -8.09 17.68 -20.98
C ASP A 117 -8.77 16.59 -20.13
N ILE A 118 -9.57 15.74 -20.76
CA ILE A 118 -10.31 14.69 -20.05
C ILE A 118 -9.39 13.69 -19.35
N VAL A 119 -8.23 13.37 -19.93
CA VAL A 119 -7.30 12.38 -19.39
C VAL A 119 -6.63 12.91 -18.11
N THR A 120 -6.11 14.13 -18.17
CA THR A 120 -5.49 14.83 -17.04
C THR A 120 -6.49 15.11 -15.93
N ARG A 121 -7.74 15.45 -16.27
CA ARG A 121 -8.82 15.61 -15.28
C ARG A 121 -9.19 14.29 -14.60
N LEU A 122 -9.35 13.20 -15.35
CA LEU A 122 -9.63 11.88 -14.80
C LEU A 122 -8.50 11.41 -13.89
N LYS A 123 -7.24 11.56 -14.32
CA LYS A 123 -6.05 11.27 -13.51
C LYS A 123 -6.06 12.07 -12.21
N GLN A 124 -6.20 13.39 -12.28
CA GLN A 124 -6.21 14.24 -11.08
C GLN A 124 -7.36 13.88 -10.13
N THR A 125 -8.53 13.53 -10.67
CA THR A 125 -9.70 13.11 -9.89
C THR A 125 -9.44 11.78 -9.18
N ALA A 126 -8.86 10.80 -9.88
CA ALA A 126 -8.49 9.53 -9.31
C ALA A 126 -7.45 9.71 -8.19
N GLU A 127 -6.36 10.45 -8.45
CA GLU A 127 -5.31 10.72 -7.45
C GLU A 127 -5.87 11.45 -6.21
N THR A 128 -6.78 12.41 -6.40
CA THR A 128 -7.42 13.15 -5.30
C THR A 128 -8.30 12.22 -4.46
N THR A 129 -9.07 11.35 -5.10
CA THR A 129 -9.93 10.37 -4.43
C THR A 129 -9.11 9.35 -3.64
N MET A 130 -8.04 8.83 -4.23
CA MET A 130 -7.11 7.90 -3.58
C MET A 130 -6.46 8.54 -2.36
N ARG A 131 -6.02 9.81 -2.47
CA ARG A 131 -5.48 10.56 -1.32
C ARG A 131 -6.51 10.70 -0.21
N LYS A 132 -7.75 11.05 -0.55
CA LYS A 132 -8.80 11.19 0.47
C LYS A 132 -9.12 9.86 1.17
N ALA A 133 -9.12 8.75 0.43
CA ALA A 133 -9.27 7.41 1.00
C ALA A 133 -8.10 7.09 1.95
N GLN A 134 -6.88 7.42 1.56
CA GLN A 134 -5.69 7.27 2.38
C GLN A 134 -5.77 8.08 3.69
N ASP A 135 -6.25 9.33 3.65
CA ASP A 135 -6.47 10.14 4.86
C ASP A 135 -7.48 9.47 5.81
N SER A 136 -8.53 8.85 5.28
CA SER A 136 -9.51 8.11 6.08
C SER A 136 -8.87 6.92 6.78
N VAL A 137 -8.02 6.17 6.07
CA VAL A 137 -7.28 5.04 6.62
C VAL A 137 -6.34 5.48 7.75
N MET A 138 -5.64 6.61 7.57
CA MET A 138 -4.79 7.17 8.64
C MET A 138 -5.62 7.56 9.87
N LYS A 139 -6.79 8.18 9.67
CA LYS A 139 -7.72 8.49 10.76
C LYS A 139 -8.17 7.23 11.51
N ASP A 140 -8.46 6.15 10.78
CA ASP A 140 -8.86 4.88 11.38
C ASP A 140 -7.73 4.26 12.22
N LEU A 141 -6.48 4.31 11.75
CA LEU A 141 -5.31 3.86 12.52
C LEU A 141 -5.17 4.63 13.85
N HIS A 142 -5.32 5.96 13.82
CA HIS A 142 -5.36 6.76 15.04
C HIS A 142 -6.49 6.34 15.96
N HIS A 143 -7.70 6.12 15.42
CA HIS A 143 -8.84 5.67 16.21
C HIS A 143 -8.63 4.29 16.83
N TYR A 144 -8.01 3.35 16.11
CA TYR A 144 -7.68 2.03 16.62
C TYR A 144 -6.65 2.07 17.75
N LYS A 145 -5.64 2.95 17.64
CA LYS A 145 -4.70 3.20 18.74
C LYS A 145 -5.40 3.78 19.96
N THR A 146 -6.19 4.84 19.79
CA THR A 146 -6.88 5.50 20.92
C THR A 146 -7.93 4.61 21.60
N SER A 147 -8.54 3.69 20.85
CA SER A 147 -9.49 2.70 21.39
C SER A 147 -8.82 1.45 21.97
N GLY A 148 -7.48 1.36 21.94
CA GLY A 148 -6.72 0.22 22.47
C GLY A 148 -6.87 -1.07 21.65
N LYS A 149 -7.38 -1.00 20.42
CA LYS A 149 -7.47 -2.17 19.53
C LYS A 149 -6.14 -2.56 18.90
N ILE A 150 -5.20 -1.62 18.84
CA ILE A 150 -3.79 -1.82 18.56
C ILE A 150 -2.98 -1.04 19.60
N LYS A 151 -1.80 -1.52 19.96
CA LYS A 151 -0.89 -0.85 20.92
C LYS A 151 -0.22 0.37 20.27
N GLY A 152 0.16 0.25 19.00
CA GLY A 152 0.82 1.33 18.27
C GLY A 152 0.77 1.13 16.77
N PHE A 153 1.13 2.19 16.04
CA PHE A 153 1.40 2.11 14.62
C PHE A 153 2.37 3.20 14.21
N ILE A 154 3.07 2.97 13.11
CA ILE A 154 4.00 3.92 12.52
C ILE A 154 3.77 3.99 11.02
N LEU A 155 3.81 5.21 10.49
CA LEU A 155 3.71 5.49 9.07
C LEU A 155 4.99 6.22 8.61
N PRO A 156 6.12 5.51 8.41
CA PRO A 156 7.33 6.14 7.90
C PRO A 156 7.05 6.71 6.53
N TYR A 157 7.22 8.01 6.39
CA TYR A 157 6.79 8.73 5.20
C TYR A 157 7.98 9.40 4.52
N LEU A 158 8.38 8.90 3.33
CA LEU A 158 9.58 9.41 2.64
C LEU A 158 9.51 10.91 2.37
N GLY A 159 8.33 11.42 2.00
CA GLY A 159 8.08 12.84 1.77
C GLY A 159 7.83 13.68 3.03
N GLN A 160 8.01 13.14 4.24
CA GLN A 160 7.81 13.86 5.49
C GLN A 160 8.70 15.10 5.55
N GLN A 161 8.14 16.20 6.05
CA GLN A 161 8.92 17.42 6.25
C GLN A 161 9.87 17.21 7.42
N ASP A 162 11.17 17.37 7.18
CA ASP A 162 12.21 17.06 8.17
C ASP A 162 12.04 17.90 9.46
N LYS A 163 11.60 19.15 9.32
CA LYS A 163 11.29 20.05 10.45
C LYS A 163 10.13 19.60 11.36
N SER A 164 9.33 18.65 10.89
CA SER A 164 8.18 18.10 11.62
C SER A 164 8.50 16.75 12.27
N LEU A 165 9.75 16.29 12.18
CA LEU A 165 10.19 15.09 12.87
C LEU A 165 10.35 15.38 14.37
N PRO A 166 10.00 14.41 15.24
CA PRO A 166 10.12 14.58 16.69
C PRO A 166 11.58 14.64 17.17
N LEU A 167 12.49 14.07 16.39
CA LEU A 167 13.93 13.99 16.66
C LEU A 167 14.70 14.29 15.37
N PHE A 168 15.98 14.63 15.52
CA PHE A 168 16.88 14.84 14.38
C PHE A 168 18.22 14.17 14.66
N TRP A 169 18.69 13.35 13.73
CA TRP A 169 20.02 12.74 13.80
C TRP A 169 21.03 13.53 12.97
N PRO A 170 22.30 13.67 13.42
CA PRO A 170 23.29 14.47 12.71
C PRO A 170 23.56 14.05 11.26
N ASP A 171 23.38 12.77 10.93
CA ASP A 171 23.60 12.15 9.62
C ASP A 171 22.29 11.84 8.88
N PHE A 172 21.21 12.51 9.24
CA PHE A 172 19.89 12.26 8.68
C PHE A 172 19.80 12.66 7.20
N VAL A 173 19.46 11.72 6.32
CA VAL A 173 19.24 11.97 4.90
C VAL A 173 17.96 12.77 4.73
N THR A 174 18.07 14.00 4.25
CA THR A 174 16.96 14.95 4.15
C THR A 174 15.99 14.60 3.03
N ARG A 175 14.78 15.16 3.09
CA ARG A 175 13.75 14.95 2.07
C ARG A 175 14.22 15.43 0.70
N ASP A 176 14.92 16.56 0.66
CA ASP A 176 15.33 17.18 -0.60
C ASP A 176 16.46 16.39 -1.29
N GLU A 177 17.22 15.58 -0.54
CA GLU A 177 18.25 14.69 -1.08
C GLU A 177 17.72 13.44 -1.78
N ILE A 178 16.45 13.09 -1.55
CA ILE A 178 15.79 11.89 -2.11
C ILE A 178 14.72 12.22 -3.16
N ASN A 179 14.75 13.41 -3.77
CA ASN A 179 13.79 13.82 -4.79
C ASN A 179 13.98 13.04 -6.11
N TYR A 180 13.60 11.76 -6.10
CA TYR A 180 13.70 10.84 -7.22
C TYR A 180 12.33 10.68 -7.91
N PRO A 181 12.22 10.90 -9.23
CA PRO A 181 10.94 10.81 -9.93
C PRO A 181 10.52 9.35 -10.18
N THR A 182 9.22 9.05 -10.07
CA THR A 182 8.68 7.73 -10.44
C THR A 182 8.85 7.53 -11.94
N ASN A 183 9.74 6.63 -12.32
CA ASN A 183 10.01 6.25 -13.70
C ASN A 183 10.52 4.81 -13.76
N PHE A 184 10.56 4.23 -14.97
CA PHE A 184 11.01 2.84 -15.19
C PHE A 184 12.50 2.71 -15.54
N ARG A 185 13.28 3.80 -15.44
CA ARG A 185 14.72 3.73 -15.69
C ARG A 185 15.39 3.04 -14.49
N PRO A 186 16.47 2.27 -14.73
CA PRO A 186 17.29 1.73 -13.66
C PRO A 186 17.71 2.84 -12.70
N MET A 187 17.45 2.64 -11.41
CA MET A 187 17.85 3.58 -10.36
C MET A 187 19.37 3.52 -10.18
N LYS A 188 20.02 4.67 -10.02
CA LYS A 188 21.44 4.70 -9.69
C LYS A 188 21.63 4.21 -8.26
N GLU A 189 22.72 3.47 -8.02
CA GLU A 189 23.09 2.99 -6.67
C GLU A 189 23.04 4.08 -5.60
N LYS A 190 23.52 5.29 -5.94
CA LYS A 190 23.47 6.45 -5.03
C LYS A 190 22.06 6.83 -4.62
N ASP A 191 21.12 6.84 -5.57
CA ASP A 191 19.73 7.24 -5.32
C ASP A 191 19.01 6.14 -4.52
N LEU A 192 19.28 4.87 -4.85
CA LEU A 192 18.79 3.71 -4.11
C LEU A 192 19.26 3.75 -2.66
N HIS A 193 20.57 3.90 -2.45
CA HIS A 193 21.16 4.01 -1.12
C HIS A 193 20.51 5.14 -0.32
N ARG A 194 20.37 6.34 -0.88
CA ARG A 194 19.75 7.48 -0.18
C ARG A 194 18.29 7.23 0.20
N LEU A 195 17.49 6.68 -0.72
CA LEU A 195 16.08 6.33 -0.47
C LEU A 195 15.96 5.29 0.64
N SER A 196 16.77 4.23 0.57
CA SER A 196 16.81 3.17 1.57
C SER A 196 17.26 3.68 2.93
N THR A 197 18.37 4.44 3.00
CA THR A 197 18.89 5.02 4.24
C THR A 197 17.85 5.94 4.89
N ARG A 198 17.22 6.84 4.12
CA ARG A 198 16.19 7.71 4.67
C ARG A 198 15.00 6.91 5.19
N GLY A 199 14.53 5.91 4.43
CA GLY A 199 13.43 5.04 4.84
C GLY A 199 13.73 4.32 6.15
N GLU A 200 14.94 3.79 6.29
CA GLU A 200 15.41 3.16 7.53
C GLU A 200 15.49 4.16 8.69
N GLN A 201 16.15 5.31 8.49
CA GLN A 201 16.31 6.34 9.52
C GLN A 201 14.95 6.84 10.02
N LEU A 202 14.02 7.13 9.11
CA LEU A 202 12.65 7.52 9.46
C LEU A 202 11.95 6.43 10.27
N THR A 203 12.06 5.17 9.84
CA THR A 203 11.39 4.06 10.52
C THR A 203 11.91 3.89 11.94
N ARG A 204 13.24 3.86 12.12
CA ARG A 204 13.88 3.74 13.44
C ARG A 204 13.54 4.92 14.35
N LEU A 205 13.68 6.14 13.84
CA LEU A 205 13.39 7.35 14.61
C LEU A 205 11.94 7.39 15.11
N LEU A 206 10.99 6.98 14.26
CA LEU A 206 9.59 6.94 14.64
C LEU A 206 9.29 5.77 15.59
N LEU A 207 9.99 4.63 15.47
CA LEU A 207 9.90 3.52 16.42
C LEU A 207 10.34 3.97 17.80
N ASP A 208 11.55 4.51 17.91
CA ASP A 208 12.14 4.98 19.18
C ASP A 208 11.24 6.01 19.88
N TYR A 209 10.55 6.86 19.13
CA TYR A 209 9.70 7.91 19.70
C TYR A 209 8.26 7.47 19.99
N TYR A 210 7.60 6.73 19.09
CA TYR A 210 6.17 6.43 19.19
C TYR A 210 5.83 5.02 19.67
N CYS A 211 6.77 4.08 19.58
CA CYS A 211 6.64 2.69 20.01
C CYS A 211 7.95 2.20 20.65
N PRO A 212 8.48 2.88 21.70
CA PRO A 212 9.77 2.55 22.32
C PRO A 212 9.83 1.14 22.95
N GLU A 213 8.68 0.51 23.16
CA GLU A 213 8.56 -0.83 23.72
C GLU A 213 8.83 -1.98 22.72
N LEU A 214 9.10 -1.67 21.45
CA LEU A 214 9.29 -2.62 20.34
C LEU A 214 10.77 -2.75 19.96
#